data_AF-C5T043-F1
#
_entry.id   AF-C5T043-F1
#
_cell.length_a   1.000
_cell.length_b   1.000
_cell.length_c   1.000
_cell.angle_alpha   90.00
_cell.angle_beta   90.00
_cell.angle_gamma   90.00
#
_symmetry.space_group_name_H-M   'P 1'
#
loop_
_entity.id
_entity.type
_entity.pdbx_description
1 polymer ?
#
loop_
_entity_poly.entity_id
_entity_poly.type
_entity_poly.pdbx_seq_one_letter_code
_entity_poly.pdbx_strand_id
1 'polypeptide(L)'
;MKAKLLLPHGDYSGNLLWRKADLLGNEELLAESVKTMIALGYWASPFPEGDGVAFNDKAGGRSRQEVLADFAAAFPWLDVAMGESGDANLELAEFEVEEETEIVCTVIVPLERVFFEESFELGPFRFVCRREFDERPQDRLADWDGDYLQFDTELKYRDLLKVNRAIAYNDVVICKCLALAEHALDVIRFRFSAFDRPEFTPNPAGQLDDGSYVVEIVPHGRTHLKPLNLKGISRPMSASNNWLGPEIDDCDFRARELLVAMLGGRPDELALCVKAALRACHQSFYSLGDESRLLNLVFALDGLVHPKKPWTGWKHRTYVAALVSHGKVERFRSALVRYDELYTDIRNALVHKGKDFYELAQEPAPCCQDLYGFIIDVVELIADLRMTTVDELRGQATQWLATPAFRSCYEEEIQRICSLRQSPVSFPNW
;
A
#
# COMPACT_ATOMS: atom_id res chain seq x y z
N MET A 1 20.19 -12.52 30.92
CA MET A 1 19.97 -11.95 29.56
C MET A 1 20.62 -12.90 28.58
N LYS A 2 20.01 -13.20 27.43
CA LYS A 2 20.58 -14.18 26.49
C LYS A 2 21.57 -13.51 25.56
N ALA A 3 22.66 -14.20 25.22
CA ALA A 3 23.62 -13.72 24.25
C ALA A 3 24.10 -14.83 23.30
N LYS A 4 24.42 -14.47 22.07
CA LYS A 4 24.96 -15.37 21.04
C LYS A 4 26.38 -14.98 20.70
N LEU A 5 27.27 -15.97 20.74
CA LEU A 5 28.68 -15.83 20.42
C LEU A 5 28.97 -16.39 19.04
N LEU A 6 29.40 -15.53 18.14
CA LEU A 6 29.92 -15.83 16.81
C LEU A 6 31.44 -15.73 16.84
N LEU A 7 32.13 -16.79 16.44
CA LEU A 7 33.59 -16.80 16.41
C LEU A 7 34.13 -15.99 15.22
N PRO A 8 35.35 -15.44 15.33
CA PRO A 8 36.06 -14.89 14.19
C PRO A 8 36.21 -15.93 13.07
N HIS A 9 36.10 -15.51 11.81
CA HIS A 9 36.25 -16.39 10.65
C HIS A 9 36.81 -15.62 9.45
N GLY A 10 37.84 -16.17 8.79
CA GLY A 10 38.54 -15.44 7.72
C GLY A 10 39.05 -14.08 8.21
N ASP A 11 38.68 -13.01 7.49
CA ASP A 11 39.02 -11.62 7.83
C ASP A 11 37.96 -10.95 8.73
N TYR A 12 36.94 -11.68 9.18
CA TYR A 12 35.86 -11.15 10.00
C TYR A 12 36.11 -11.38 11.49
N SER A 13 35.87 -10.33 12.27
CA SER A 13 35.90 -10.39 13.73
C SER A 13 34.76 -11.23 14.28
N GLY A 14 34.95 -11.81 15.45
CA GLY A 14 33.88 -12.47 16.21
C GLY A 14 32.95 -11.44 16.84
N ASN A 15 31.73 -11.85 17.15
CA ASN A 15 30.72 -11.00 17.76
C ASN A 15 30.06 -11.70 18.95
N LEU A 16 29.96 -11.02 20.08
CA LEU A 16 29.01 -11.37 21.14
C LEU A 16 27.80 -10.44 20.99
N LEU A 17 26.59 -11.01 20.86
CA LEU A 17 25.38 -10.30 20.48
C LEU A 17 24.28 -10.51 21.51
N TRP A 18 23.48 -9.49 21.79
CA TRP A 18 22.32 -9.55 22.70
C TRP A 18 21.27 -8.51 22.30
N ARG A 19 20.09 -8.53 22.94
CA ARG A 19 19.04 -7.53 22.69
C ARG A 19 19.46 -6.18 23.25
N LYS A 20 19.45 -5.12 22.46
CA LYS A 20 19.83 -3.75 22.91
C LYS A 20 19.15 -3.31 24.21
N ALA A 21 17.87 -3.65 24.38
CA ALA A 21 17.10 -3.31 25.59
C ALA A 21 17.68 -3.93 26.87
N ASP A 22 18.38 -5.06 26.78
CA ASP A 22 18.99 -5.75 27.93
C ASP A 22 20.20 -4.97 28.49
N LEU A 23 20.83 -4.10 27.70
CA LEU A 23 21.98 -3.28 28.13
C LEU A 23 21.56 -2.03 28.92
N LEU A 24 20.31 -1.56 28.79
CA LEU A 24 19.86 -0.32 29.42
C LEU A 24 20.05 -0.39 30.96
N GLY A 25 20.91 0.48 31.49
CA GLY A 25 21.26 0.53 32.91
C GLY A 25 22.35 -0.46 33.36
N ASN A 26 22.98 -1.18 32.43
CA ASN A 26 24.07 -2.12 32.67
C ASN A 26 25.39 -1.71 31.99
N GLU A 27 25.55 -0.43 31.65
CA GLU A 27 26.69 0.09 30.87
C GLU A 27 28.04 -0.08 31.61
N GLU A 28 28.03 0.02 32.93
CA GLU A 28 29.23 -0.20 33.76
C GLU A 28 29.67 -1.67 33.72
N LEU A 29 28.72 -2.62 33.77
CA LEU A 29 29.00 -4.05 33.66
C LEU A 29 29.63 -4.39 32.32
N LEU A 30 29.14 -3.79 31.22
CA LEU A 30 29.74 -3.94 29.90
C LEU A 30 31.19 -3.43 29.89
N ALA A 31 31.44 -2.25 30.45
CA ALA A 31 32.78 -1.67 30.49
C ALA A 31 33.77 -2.55 31.29
N GLU A 32 33.33 -3.15 32.39
CA GLU A 32 34.13 -4.10 33.19
C GLU A 32 34.37 -5.42 32.46
N SER A 33 33.35 -5.99 31.82
CA SER A 33 33.47 -7.21 31.01
C SER A 33 34.46 -7.01 29.85
N VAL A 34 34.40 -5.87 29.14
CA VAL A 34 35.35 -5.55 28.05
C VAL A 34 36.78 -5.43 28.57
N LYS A 35 37.01 -4.79 29.73
CA LYS A 35 38.34 -4.76 30.36
C LYS A 35 38.87 -6.16 30.67
N THR A 36 37.99 -7.04 31.16
CA THR A 36 38.32 -8.43 31.48
C THR A 36 38.72 -9.18 30.20
N MET A 37 37.98 -9.02 29.10
CA MET A 37 38.32 -9.60 27.81
C MET A 37 39.69 -9.13 27.29
N ILE A 38 39.98 -7.83 27.42
CA ILE A 38 41.29 -7.27 27.04
C ILE A 38 42.42 -7.87 27.89
N ALA A 39 42.21 -8.04 29.19
CA ALA A 39 43.17 -8.68 30.09
C ALA A 39 43.41 -10.16 29.76
N LEU A 40 42.40 -10.86 29.24
CA LEU A 40 42.51 -12.23 28.70
C LEU A 40 43.24 -12.27 27.34
N GLY A 41 43.63 -11.13 26.76
CA GLY A 41 44.40 -11.07 25.53
C GLY A 41 43.56 -10.95 24.25
N TYR A 42 42.26 -10.69 24.39
CA TYR A 42 41.41 -10.36 23.25
C TYR A 42 41.54 -8.89 22.88
N TRP A 43 41.35 -8.57 21.60
CA TRP A 43 40.82 -7.27 21.24
C TRP A 43 39.31 -7.32 21.39
N ALA A 44 38.70 -6.35 22.06
CA ALA A 44 37.24 -6.27 22.23
C ALA A 44 36.79 -4.81 22.14
N SER A 45 35.71 -4.56 21.40
CA SER A 45 35.12 -3.23 21.25
C SER A 45 33.59 -3.35 21.29
N PRO A 46 32.92 -2.65 22.23
CA PRO A 46 31.46 -2.61 22.24
C PRO A 46 30.93 -1.90 20.99
N PHE A 47 29.77 -2.33 20.50
CA PHE A 47 29.07 -1.65 19.42
C PHE A 47 28.47 -0.32 19.91
N PRO A 48 28.56 0.76 19.13
CA PRO A 48 27.90 2.04 19.44
C PRO A 48 26.39 1.93 19.69
N GLU A 49 25.75 0.94 19.07
CA GLU A 49 24.33 0.65 19.14
C GLU A 49 23.93 -0.01 20.47
N GLY A 50 24.88 -0.65 21.17
CA GLY A 50 24.67 -1.28 22.48
C GLY A 50 24.12 -2.72 22.43
N ASP A 51 24.15 -3.36 21.27
CA ASP A 51 23.63 -4.72 21.02
C ASP A 51 24.73 -5.79 20.88
N GLY A 52 25.99 -5.44 21.15
CA GLY A 52 27.06 -6.41 21.10
C GLY A 52 28.47 -5.89 21.37
N VAL A 53 29.43 -6.82 21.29
CA VAL A 53 30.87 -6.57 21.31
C VAL A 53 31.52 -7.32 20.15
N ALA A 54 32.25 -6.60 19.30
CA ALA A 54 33.16 -7.21 18.34
C ALA A 54 34.47 -7.59 19.02
N PHE A 55 35.06 -8.71 18.64
CA PHE A 55 36.32 -9.18 19.22
C PHE A 55 37.22 -9.93 18.23
N ASN A 56 38.52 -9.96 18.54
CA ASN A 56 39.50 -10.82 17.87
C ASN A 56 40.42 -11.46 18.90
N ASP A 57 40.80 -12.70 18.66
CA ASP A 57 41.86 -13.35 19.41
C ASP A 57 43.23 -12.92 18.86
N LYS A 58 43.94 -12.05 19.58
CA LYS A 58 45.28 -11.60 19.17
C LYS A 58 46.35 -12.68 19.31
N ALA A 59 46.18 -13.62 20.24
CA ALA A 59 47.15 -14.68 20.48
C ALA A 59 46.98 -15.83 19.47
N GLY A 60 45.74 -16.01 18.99
CA GLY A 60 45.36 -17.10 18.09
C GLY A 60 45.41 -18.47 18.77
N GLY A 61 44.73 -19.44 18.16
CA GLY A 61 44.85 -20.85 18.56
C GLY A 61 43.95 -21.32 19.70
N ARG A 62 43.06 -20.47 20.24
CA ARG A 62 42.00 -20.92 21.16
C ARG A 62 40.95 -21.77 20.45
N SER A 63 40.55 -22.85 21.10
CA SER A 63 39.44 -23.70 20.69
C SER A 63 38.09 -23.02 20.93
N ARG A 64 37.06 -23.49 20.22
CA ARG A 64 35.68 -23.00 20.37
C ARG A 64 35.19 -23.06 21.82
N GLN A 65 35.52 -24.13 22.54
CA GLN A 65 35.13 -24.32 23.93
C GLN A 65 35.85 -23.34 24.87
N GLU A 66 37.14 -23.08 24.62
CA GLU A 66 37.91 -22.11 25.41
C GLU A 66 37.36 -20.71 25.23
N VAL A 67 37.08 -20.29 23.98
CA VAL A 67 36.50 -18.96 23.74
C VAL A 67 35.12 -18.83 24.42
N LEU A 68 34.25 -19.84 24.32
CA LEU A 68 32.95 -19.80 24.99
C LEU A 68 33.09 -19.67 26.52
N ALA A 69 34.02 -20.42 27.12
CA ALA A 69 34.28 -20.36 28.56
C ALA A 69 34.82 -19.00 29.00
N ASP A 70 35.78 -18.43 28.24
CA ASP A 70 36.34 -17.09 28.49
C ASP A 70 35.24 -16.03 28.45
N PHE A 71 34.35 -16.09 27.46
CA PHE A 71 33.22 -15.16 27.32
C PHE A 71 32.16 -15.34 28.42
N ALA A 72 31.80 -16.56 28.77
CA ALA A 72 30.86 -16.82 29.86
C ALA A 72 31.41 -16.33 31.22
N ALA A 73 32.73 -16.41 31.43
CA ALA A 73 33.37 -15.90 32.63
C ALA A 73 33.49 -14.37 32.65
N ALA A 74 33.82 -13.75 31.50
CA ALA A 74 33.97 -12.30 31.40
C ALA A 74 32.64 -11.54 31.40
N PHE A 75 31.55 -12.18 30.96
CA PHE A 75 30.20 -11.62 30.93
C PHE A 75 29.24 -12.42 31.82
N PRO A 76 29.44 -12.44 33.16
CA PRO A 76 28.64 -13.27 34.07
C PRO A 76 27.16 -12.87 34.17
N TRP A 77 26.81 -11.69 33.66
CA TRP A 77 25.45 -11.17 33.58
C TRP A 77 24.70 -11.64 32.30
N LEU A 78 25.40 -12.29 31.38
CA LEU A 78 24.86 -12.88 30.15
C LEU A 78 24.84 -14.42 30.25
N ASP A 79 23.79 -15.01 29.70
CA ASP A 79 23.70 -16.43 29.38
C ASP A 79 24.20 -16.61 27.94
N VAL A 80 25.50 -16.88 27.81
CA VAL A 80 26.21 -16.93 26.53
C VAL A 80 26.09 -18.31 25.90
N ALA A 81 25.47 -18.37 24.73
CA ALA A 81 25.40 -19.57 23.89
C ALA A 81 26.14 -19.34 22.58
N MET A 82 26.56 -20.42 21.92
CA MET A 82 27.12 -20.31 20.57
C MET A 82 26.04 -19.93 19.56
N GLY A 83 26.39 -19.06 18.61
CA GLY A 83 25.60 -18.83 17.40
C GLY A 83 25.68 -20.01 16.44
N GLU A 84 24.63 -20.13 15.61
CA GLU A 84 24.43 -21.26 14.70
C GLU A 84 24.54 -20.81 13.24
N SER A 85 24.13 -19.58 12.92
CA SER A 85 24.03 -19.07 11.55
C SER A 85 25.35 -18.55 10.98
N GLY A 86 26.29 -18.13 11.84
CA GLY A 86 27.48 -17.38 11.42
C GLY A 86 27.21 -15.93 11.05
N ASP A 87 25.95 -15.46 11.13
CA ASP A 87 25.54 -14.13 10.70
C ASP A 87 24.98 -13.32 11.87
N ALA A 88 25.64 -12.21 12.19
CA ALA A 88 25.25 -11.38 13.32
C ALA A 88 23.82 -10.86 13.23
N ASN A 89 23.36 -10.47 12.05
CA ASN A 89 22.01 -9.92 11.90
C ASN A 89 20.94 -10.99 12.07
N LEU A 90 21.19 -12.22 11.62
CA LEU A 90 20.26 -13.33 11.82
C LEU A 90 20.14 -13.70 13.30
N GLU A 91 21.26 -13.80 14.02
CA GLU A 91 21.23 -14.05 15.47
C GLU A 91 20.53 -12.92 16.23
N LEU A 92 20.80 -11.65 15.89
CA LEU A 92 20.10 -10.51 16.48
C LEU A 92 18.58 -10.56 16.21
N ALA A 93 18.19 -10.96 15.00
CA ALA A 93 16.78 -11.09 14.63
C ALA A 93 16.04 -12.22 15.37
N GLU A 94 16.74 -13.17 15.98
CA GLU A 94 16.15 -14.18 16.87
C GLU A 94 15.87 -13.64 18.28
N PHE A 95 16.64 -12.64 18.71
CA PHE A 95 16.45 -11.98 20.01
C PHE A 95 15.37 -10.92 20.01
N GLU A 96 15.13 -10.29 18.85
CA GLU A 96 14.08 -9.29 18.72
C GLU A 96 12.69 -9.92 18.85
N VAL A 97 11.90 -9.38 19.79
CA VAL A 97 10.52 -9.78 20.01
C VAL A 97 9.66 -9.14 18.91
N GLU A 98 8.84 -9.97 18.26
CA GLU A 98 8.11 -9.63 17.03
C GLU A 98 7.13 -8.45 17.15
N GLU A 99 6.76 -8.07 18.38
CA GLU A 99 5.75 -7.05 18.69
C GLU A 99 6.35 -5.73 19.22
N GLU A 100 7.66 -5.64 19.50
CA GLU A 100 8.17 -4.54 20.35
C GLU A 100 9.16 -3.57 19.68
N THR A 101 9.81 -3.93 18.57
CA THR A 101 10.88 -3.07 18.01
C THR A 101 10.59 -2.68 16.57
N GLU A 102 10.01 -1.50 16.39
CA GLU A 102 9.89 -0.83 15.10
C GLU A 102 10.91 0.31 14.98
N ILE A 103 11.36 0.55 13.75
CA ILE A 103 12.26 1.64 13.41
C ILE A 103 11.60 2.48 12.32
N VAL A 104 11.65 3.80 12.50
CA VAL A 104 11.19 4.75 11.49
C VAL A 104 12.19 4.71 10.33
N CYS A 105 11.67 4.54 9.13
CA CYS A 105 12.45 4.54 7.89
C CYS A 105 11.83 5.51 6.89
N THR A 106 12.68 6.23 6.16
CA THR A 106 12.26 6.82 4.89
C THR A 106 12.27 5.74 3.82
N VAL A 107 11.14 5.56 3.16
CA VAL A 107 10.95 4.62 2.06
C VAL A 107 10.86 5.42 0.77
N ILE A 108 11.60 4.95 -0.24
CA ILE A 108 11.69 5.57 -1.56
C ILE A 108 11.30 4.50 -2.59
N VAL A 109 10.32 4.83 -3.41
CA VAL A 109 9.74 3.91 -4.40
C VAL A 109 9.76 4.57 -5.76
N PRO A 110 10.50 4.03 -6.74
CA PRO A 110 10.53 4.61 -8.08
C PRO A 110 9.16 4.51 -8.74
N LEU A 111 8.84 5.51 -9.57
CA LEU A 111 7.58 5.59 -10.29
C LEU A 111 7.86 5.56 -11.80
N GLU A 112 7.28 4.59 -12.49
CA GLU A 112 7.34 4.49 -13.94
C GLU A 112 6.00 4.90 -14.56
N ARG A 113 6.07 5.36 -15.82
CA ARG A 113 4.89 5.75 -16.60
C ARG A 113 4.08 6.84 -15.89
N VAL A 114 4.77 7.85 -15.37
CA VAL A 114 4.18 9.07 -14.81
C VAL A 114 5.22 10.18 -14.97
N PHE A 115 4.76 11.41 -15.11
CA PHE A 115 5.64 12.57 -15.22
C PHE A 115 5.07 13.73 -14.42
N PHE A 116 5.94 14.47 -13.74
CA PHE A 116 5.61 15.75 -13.10
C PHE A 116 6.85 16.63 -13.11
N GLU A 117 6.68 17.89 -13.51
CA GLU A 117 7.78 18.85 -13.64
C GLU A 117 8.29 19.32 -12.27
N GLU A 118 7.38 19.49 -11.30
CA GLU A 118 7.71 19.95 -9.95
C GLU A 118 7.39 18.90 -8.89
N SER A 119 8.24 18.81 -7.86
CA SER A 119 7.99 17.96 -6.70
C SER A 119 6.82 18.49 -5.87
N PHE A 120 5.92 17.62 -5.42
CA PHE A 120 4.74 18.01 -4.65
C PHE A 120 4.41 17.04 -3.51
N GLU A 121 3.57 17.48 -2.59
CA GLU A 121 3.11 16.69 -1.45
C GLU A 121 1.64 16.28 -1.61
N LEU A 122 1.35 15.04 -1.20
CA LEU A 122 0.02 14.47 -1.14
C LEU A 122 -0.16 13.75 0.20
N GLY A 123 -0.58 14.49 1.23
CA GLY A 123 -0.66 13.98 2.58
C GLY A 123 0.73 13.66 3.14
N PRO A 124 0.97 12.46 3.72
CA PRO A 124 2.29 12.09 4.24
C PRO A 124 3.29 11.65 3.16
N PHE A 125 2.90 11.72 1.89
CA PHE A 125 3.71 11.29 0.76
C PHE A 125 4.27 12.49 -0.01
N ARG A 126 5.53 12.39 -0.41
CA ARG A 126 6.21 13.36 -1.26
C ARG A 126 6.51 12.72 -2.60
N PHE A 127 5.98 13.29 -3.67
CA PHE A 127 6.31 12.94 -5.04
C PHE A 127 7.49 13.81 -5.46
N VAL A 128 8.61 13.18 -5.80
CA VAL A 128 9.85 13.86 -6.19
C VAL A 128 10.07 13.70 -7.68
N CYS A 129 10.10 14.84 -8.38
CA CYS A 129 10.24 14.90 -9.82
C CYS A 129 11.63 14.40 -10.24
N ARG A 130 11.82 14.15 -11.55
CA ARG A 130 13.13 13.76 -12.09
C ARG A 130 14.24 14.72 -11.66
N ARG A 131 15.45 14.16 -11.54
CA ARG A 131 16.62 14.89 -11.05
C ARG A 131 16.94 16.15 -11.83
N GLU A 132 16.67 16.13 -13.14
CA GLU A 132 16.92 17.26 -14.04
C GLU A 132 16.00 18.46 -13.80
N PHE A 133 14.83 18.23 -13.20
CA PHE A 133 13.85 19.27 -12.84
C PHE A 133 13.84 19.62 -11.34
N ASP A 134 14.49 18.80 -10.51
CA ASP A 134 14.58 19.06 -9.06
C ASP A 134 15.40 20.32 -8.79
N GLU A 135 14.83 21.28 -8.05
CA GLU A 135 15.53 22.51 -7.65
C GLU A 135 16.71 22.25 -6.70
N ARG A 136 16.65 21.15 -5.95
CA ARG A 136 17.63 20.79 -4.91
C ARG A 136 18.04 19.32 -5.04
N PRO A 137 18.67 18.92 -6.16
CA PRO A 137 19.00 17.52 -6.42
C PRO A 137 20.03 16.96 -5.44
N GLN A 138 20.82 17.82 -4.78
CA GLN A 138 21.76 17.44 -3.72
C GLN A 138 21.09 17.02 -2.41
N ASP A 139 19.81 17.39 -2.20
CA ASP A 139 19.05 17.04 -0.99
C ASP A 139 18.33 15.68 -1.15
N ARG A 140 18.38 15.08 -2.34
CA ARG A 140 17.77 13.78 -2.63
C ARG A 140 18.47 12.68 -1.84
N LEU A 141 17.67 11.84 -1.19
CA LEU A 141 18.15 10.68 -0.44
C LEU A 141 18.50 9.50 -1.34
N ALA A 142 17.81 9.38 -2.49
CA ALA A 142 18.04 8.32 -3.47
C ALA A 142 18.83 8.81 -4.67
N ASP A 143 19.66 7.93 -5.21
CA ASP A 143 20.40 8.13 -6.45
C ASP A 143 19.59 7.64 -7.67
N TRP A 144 18.34 8.07 -7.77
CA TRP A 144 17.42 7.69 -8.85
C TRP A 144 17.20 8.85 -9.80
N ASP A 145 17.45 8.70 -11.10
CA ASP A 145 17.32 9.85 -12.01
C ASP A 145 15.85 10.20 -12.32
N GLY A 146 14.96 9.20 -12.29
CA GLY A 146 13.54 9.34 -12.58
C GLY A 146 12.69 9.90 -11.43
N ASP A 147 11.39 9.89 -11.67
CA ASP A 147 10.34 10.26 -10.73
C ASP A 147 10.21 9.20 -9.63
N TYR A 148 10.00 9.61 -8.38
CA TYR A 148 9.82 8.67 -7.27
C TYR A 148 8.86 9.18 -6.20
N LEU A 149 8.34 8.24 -5.41
CA LEU A 149 7.56 8.51 -4.23
C LEU A 149 8.43 8.31 -2.98
N GLN A 150 8.33 9.24 -2.04
CA GLN A 150 9.01 9.19 -0.75
C GLN A 150 8.01 9.35 0.39
N PHE A 151 8.16 8.55 1.45
CA PHE A 151 7.36 8.67 2.67
C PHE A 151 8.07 8.01 3.85
N ASP A 152 7.72 8.43 5.06
CA ASP A 152 8.22 7.80 6.28
C ASP A 152 7.23 6.75 6.79
N THR A 153 7.74 5.61 7.28
CA THR A 153 6.93 4.56 7.90
C THR A 153 7.73 3.78 8.92
N GLU A 154 7.03 3.17 9.88
CA GLU A 154 7.60 2.23 10.83
C GLU A 154 7.72 0.83 10.20
N LEU A 155 8.92 0.27 10.26
CA LEU A 155 9.24 -1.08 9.81
C LEU A 155 9.77 -1.90 10.99
N LYS A 156 9.44 -3.20 11.02
CA LYS A 156 9.93 -4.09 12.07
C LYS A 156 11.44 -4.25 11.95
N TYR A 157 12.17 -3.92 13.01
CA TYR A 157 13.64 -4.01 13.03
C TYR A 157 14.12 -5.43 12.74
N ARG A 158 13.42 -6.43 13.29
CA ARG A 158 13.65 -7.86 13.04
C ARG A 158 13.61 -8.22 11.56
N ASP A 159 12.68 -7.64 10.80
CA ASP A 159 12.54 -7.97 9.37
C ASP A 159 13.67 -7.32 8.57
N LEU A 160 14.04 -6.08 8.92
CA LEU A 160 15.18 -5.38 8.30
C LEU A 160 16.52 -6.09 8.55
N LEU A 161 16.71 -6.71 9.71
CA LEU A 161 17.92 -7.52 9.97
C LEU A 161 18.02 -8.74 9.04
N LYS A 162 16.89 -9.28 8.58
CA LYS A 162 16.83 -10.49 7.75
C LYS A 162 16.92 -10.22 6.24
N VAL A 163 16.80 -8.97 5.80
CA VAL A 163 16.85 -8.64 4.37
C VAL A 163 18.19 -9.03 3.74
N ASN A 164 18.17 -9.31 2.44
CA ASN A 164 19.28 -9.82 1.64
C ASN A 164 19.83 -11.19 2.09
N ARG A 165 19.09 -11.93 2.93
CA ARG A 165 19.43 -13.30 3.32
C ARG A 165 18.59 -14.36 2.62
N ALA A 166 17.32 -14.06 2.35
CA ALA A 166 16.44 -14.91 1.56
C ALA A 166 15.43 -14.05 0.81
N ILE A 167 14.98 -14.53 -0.36
CA ILE A 167 13.96 -13.86 -1.18
C ILE A 167 12.68 -13.63 -0.37
N ALA A 168 12.25 -14.64 0.40
CA ALA A 168 11.05 -14.54 1.24
C ALA A 168 11.13 -13.41 2.29
N TYR A 169 12.32 -13.12 2.84
CA TYR A 169 12.49 -12.01 3.79
C TYR A 169 12.41 -10.65 3.09
N ASN A 170 12.98 -10.55 1.88
CA ASN A 170 12.88 -9.34 1.07
C ASN A 170 11.43 -9.08 0.67
N ASP A 171 10.70 -10.12 0.25
CA ASP A 171 9.31 -9.99 -0.20
C ASP A 171 8.39 -9.43 0.88
N VAL A 172 8.57 -9.81 2.15
CA VAL A 172 7.79 -9.27 3.29
C VAL A 172 7.94 -7.76 3.38
N VAL A 173 9.19 -7.26 3.37
CA VAL A 173 9.48 -5.83 3.53
C VAL A 173 9.07 -5.05 2.27
N ILE A 174 9.45 -5.54 1.08
CA ILE A 174 9.08 -4.94 -0.21
C ILE A 174 7.56 -4.82 -0.30
N CYS A 175 6.80 -5.89 -0.05
CA CYS A 175 5.35 -5.86 -0.19
C CYS A 175 4.68 -4.86 0.76
N LYS A 176 5.17 -4.72 2.00
CA LYS A 176 4.66 -3.70 2.94
C LYS A 176 4.90 -2.28 2.41
N CYS A 177 6.12 -1.99 1.98
CA CYS A 177 6.49 -0.68 1.43
C CYS A 177 5.68 -0.34 0.16
N LEU A 178 5.59 -1.28 -0.78
CA LEU A 178 4.82 -1.10 -2.00
C LEU A 178 3.32 -0.94 -1.71
N ALA A 179 2.75 -1.67 -0.76
CA ALA A 179 1.33 -1.51 -0.41
C ALA A 179 1.00 -0.09 0.07
N LEU A 180 1.89 0.53 0.84
CA LEU A 180 1.75 1.93 1.27
C LEU A 180 1.91 2.90 0.10
N ALA A 181 2.94 2.71 -0.73
CA ALA A 181 3.17 3.53 -1.91
C ALA A 181 1.98 3.54 -2.88
N GLU A 182 1.34 2.39 -3.06
CA GLU A 182 0.17 2.26 -3.92
C GLU A 182 -1.02 3.06 -3.41
N HIS A 183 -1.16 3.30 -2.11
CA HIS A 183 -2.25 4.16 -1.62
C HIS A 183 -2.12 5.59 -2.16
N ALA A 184 -0.90 6.13 -2.24
CA ALA A 184 -0.67 7.44 -2.83
C ALA A 184 -0.94 7.43 -4.34
N LEU A 185 -0.47 6.40 -5.06
CA LEU A 185 -0.76 6.26 -6.49
C LEU A 185 -2.23 6.00 -6.79
N ASP A 186 -2.99 5.36 -5.90
CA ASP A 186 -4.43 5.15 -6.08
C ASP A 186 -5.18 6.51 -6.17
N VAL A 187 -4.68 7.55 -5.49
CA VAL A 187 -5.21 8.92 -5.61
C VAL A 187 -4.81 9.58 -6.93
N ILE A 188 -3.59 9.33 -7.43
CA ILE A 188 -3.18 9.76 -8.76
C ILE A 188 -4.04 9.08 -9.83
N ARG A 189 -4.23 7.77 -9.74
CA ARG A 189 -5.09 7.00 -10.66
C ARG A 189 -6.53 7.48 -10.62
N PHE A 190 -7.05 7.78 -9.42
CA PHE A 190 -8.39 8.36 -9.25
C PHE A 190 -8.61 9.57 -10.16
N ARG A 191 -7.62 10.46 -10.24
CA ARG A 191 -7.71 11.71 -10.98
C ARG A 191 -7.38 11.57 -12.47
N PHE A 192 -6.38 10.77 -12.82
CA PHE A 192 -5.73 10.82 -14.13
C PHE A 192 -5.95 9.57 -14.99
N SER A 193 -6.29 8.42 -14.40
CA SER A 193 -6.51 7.19 -15.17
C SER A 193 -7.94 7.09 -15.70
N ALA A 194 -8.09 6.42 -16.85
CA ALA A 194 -9.39 6.17 -17.46
C ALA A 194 -9.35 4.85 -18.25
N PHE A 195 -10.46 4.12 -18.29
CA PHE A 195 -10.55 2.85 -19.01
C PHE A 195 -10.66 3.02 -20.52
N ASP A 196 -11.18 4.16 -20.97
CA ASP A 196 -11.22 4.55 -22.38
C ASP A 196 -9.94 5.24 -22.87
N ARG A 197 -9.01 5.57 -21.95
CA ARG A 197 -7.69 6.12 -22.24
C ARG A 197 -6.61 5.44 -21.38
N PRO A 198 -6.36 4.14 -21.61
CA PRO A 198 -5.41 3.37 -20.80
C PRO A 198 -3.98 3.94 -20.84
N GLU A 199 -3.64 4.73 -21.86
CA GLU A 199 -2.34 5.40 -22.00
C GLU A 199 -1.99 6.35 -20.84
N PHE A 200 -2.99 6.85 -20.09
CA PHE A 200 -2.79 7.73 -18.93
C PHE A 200 -2.77 6.99 -17.58
N THR A 201 -2.68 5.66 -17.59
CA THR A 201 -2.60 4.87 -16.35
C THR A 201 -1.14 4.65 -15.96
N PRO A 202 -0.67 5.09 -14.78
CA PRO A 202 0.72 4.85 -14.38
C PRO A 202 1.00 3.36 -14.15
N ASN A 203 2.27 2.98 -13.99
CA ASN A 203 2.60 1.63 -13.55
C ASN A 203 2.27 1.42 -12.06
N PRO A 204 2.16 0.17 -11.60
CA PRO A 204 2.24 -0.17 -10.19
C PRO A 204 3.45 0.46 -9.51
N ALA A 205 3.30 0.86 -8.24
CA ALA A 205 4.37 1.51 -7.49
C ALA A 205 5.62 0.61 -7.45
N GLY A 206 6.79 1.18 -7.71
CA GLY A 206 8.07 0.49 -7.63
C GLY A 206 8.35 -0.48 -8.77
N GLN A 207 7.42 -0.67 -9.70
CA GLN A 207 7.63 -1.55 -10.86
C GLN A 207 8.48 -0.84 -11.90
N LEU A 208 9.61 -1.45 -12.27
CA LEU A 208 10.49 -1.00 -13.34
C LEU A 208 10.08 -1.58 -14.70
N ASP A 209 10.68 -1.06 -15.78
CA ASP A 209 10.46 -1.52 -17.16
C ASP A 209 10.80 -3.01 -17.40
N ASP A 210 11.75 -3.57 -16.63
CA ASP A 210 12.09 -5.00 -16.68
C ASP A 210 11.05 -5.88 -15.93
N GLY A 211 10.01 -5.27 -15.36
CA GLY A 211 8.95 -5.93 -14.60
C GLY A 211 9.32 -6.25 -13.15
N SER A 212 10.55 -5.97 -12.72
CA SER A 212 10.95 -6.12 -11.33
C SER A 212 10.41 -4.99 -10.46
N TYR A 213 10.39 -5.22 -9.15
CA TYR A 213 9.99 -4.26 -8.16
C TYR A 213 11.19 -3.82 -7.31
N VAL A 214 11.31 -2.53 -7.08
CA VAL A 214 12.39 -1.92 -6.30
C VAL A 214 11.84 -1.03 -5.19
N VAL A 215 12.48 -1.09 -4.03
CA VAL A 215 12.28 -0.18 -2.91
C VAL A 215 13.63 0.15 -2.30
N GLU A 216 13.88 1.42 -2.03
CA GLU A 216 14.98 1.87 -1.20
C GLU A 216 14.47 2.27 0.19
N ILE A 217 15.20 1.88 1.23
CA ILE A 217 14.83 2.09 2.64
C ILE A 217 16.02 2.71 3.35
N VAL A 218 15.79 3.89 3.94
CA VAL A 218 16.77 4.63 4.72
C VAL A 218 16.33 4.61 6.19
N PRO A 219 16.92 3.77 7.05
CA PRO A 219 16.60 3.72 8.47
C PRO A 219 16.99 5.01 9.20
N HIS A 220 16.16 5.47 10.13
CA HIS A 220 16.47 6.63 10.98
C HIS A 220 17.08 6.22 12.33
N GLY A 221 17.77 7.15 12.96
CA GLY A 221 18.31 6.98 14.32
C GLY A 221 19.65 6.26 14.38
N ARG A 222 20.07 5.88 15.59
CA ARG A 222 21.32 5.16 15.84
C ARG A 222 21.11 3.66 15.64
N THR A 223 21.32 3.21 14.41
CA THR A 223 21.27 1.81 13.99
C THR A 223 22.48 1.49 13.13
N HIS A 224 22.96 0.25 13.16
CA HIS A 224 24.02 -0.24 12.26
C HIS A 224 23.49 -0.57 10.87
N LEU A 225 22.17 -0.58 10.69
CA LEU A 225 21.54 -0.79 9.39
C LEU A 225 21.89 0.37 8.45
N LYS A 226 22.61 0.03 7.38
CA LYS A 226 22.85 0.94 6.26
C LYS A 226 21.59 1.06 5.39
N PRO A 227 21.48 2.09 4.54
CA PRO A 227 20.45 2.15 3.51
C PRO A 227 20.37 0.83 2.74
N LEU A 228 19.14 0.36 2.52
CA LEU A 228 18.84 -0.92 1.91
C LEU A 228 18.20 -0.68 0.56
N ASN A 229 18.76 -1.27 -0.50
CA ASN A 229 18.11 -1.35 -1.80
C ASN A 229 17.60 -2.78 -2.00
N LEU A 230 16.28 -2.94 -2.06
CA LEU A 230 15.62 -4.22 -2.21
C LEU A 230 15.04 -4.31 -3.62
N LYS A 231 15.46 -5.33 -4.38
CA LYS A 231 14.94 -5.66 -5.71
C LYS A 231 14.34 -7.08 -5.69
N GLY A 232 13.16 -7.25 -6.26
CA GLY A 232 12.48 -8.56 -6.30
C GLY A 232 11.46 -8.69 -7.42
N ILE A 233 10.98 -9.92 -7.63
CA ILE A 233 9.82 -10.21 -8.49
C ILE A 233 8.64 -10.49 -7.56
N SER A 234 8.29 -9.51 -6.73
CA SER A 234 7.29 -9.68 -5.67
C SER A 234 5.89 -9.98 -6.22
N ARG A 235 5.62 -9.63 -7.48
CA ARG A 235 4.35 -9.89 -8.18
C ARG A 235 4.62 -10.56 -9.54
N PRO A 236 4.61 -11.92 -9.62
CA PRO A 236 4.96 -12.65 -10.84
C PRO A 236 3.97 -12.46 -11.99
N MET A 237 2.76 -11.97 -11.71
CA MET A 237 1.82 -11.46 -12.72
C MET A 237 1.60 -9.98 -12.43
N SER A 238 2.29 -9.12 -13.19
CA SER A 238 2.09 -7.68 -13.15
C SER A 238 1.79 -7.17 -14.55
N ALA A 239 0.84 -6.25 -14.67
CA ALA A 239 0.60 -5.51 -15.91
C ALA A 239 1.52 -4.28 -15.92
N SER A 240 2.17 -4.03 -17.06
CA SER A 240 2.91 -2.79 -17.30
C SER A 240 2.18 -2.00 -18.38
N ASN A 241 2.08 -0.69 -18.17
CA ASN A 241 1.68 0.24 -19.21
C ASN A 241 2.88 0.48 -20.15
N ASN A 242 2.65 0.32 -21.46
CA ASN A 242 3.67 0.57 -22.48
C ASN A 242 3.69 2.03 -23.00
N TRP A 243 2.76 2.87 -22.52
CA TRP A 243 2.65 4.29 -22.88
C TRP A 243 3.51 5.19 -21.98
N LEU A 244 3.35 6.52 -22.03
CA LEU A 244 4.09 7.43 -21.15
C LEU A 244 3.43 7.62 -19.79
N GLY A 245 2.12 7.35 -19.69
CA GLY A 245 1.33 7.64 -18.50
C GLY A 245 0.91 9.11 -18.39
N PRO A 246 0.39 9.53 -17.24
CA PRO A 246 -0.09 10.88 -17.05
C PRO A 246 1.05 11.87 -16.77
N GLU A 247 0.90 13.06 -17.34
CA GLU A 247 1.63 14.28 -16.95
C GLU A 247 0.79 15.01 -15.89
N ILE A 248 1.41 15.30 -14.75
CA ILE A 248 0.76 15.86 -13.57
C ILE A 248 1.33 17.26 -13.33
N ASP A 249 0.56 18.26 -13.74
CA ASP A 249 0.91 19.69 -13.56
C ASP A 249 0.33 20.25 -12.25
N ASP A 250 -0.89 19.83 -11.91
CA ASP A 250 -1.54 20.15 -10.66
C ASP A 250 -2.19 18.90 -10.06
N CYS A 251 -2.36 18.93 -8.74
CA CYS A 251 -3.12 17.91 -8.01
C CYS A 251 -4.36 18.55 -7.37
N ASP A 252 -5.00 19.52 -8.04
CA ASP A 252 -6.24 20.13 -7.57
C ASP A 252 -7.45 19.50 -8.26
N PHE A 253 -8.32 18.89 -7.45
CA PHE A 253 -9.51 18.21 -7.93
C PHE A 253 -10.52 18.03 -6.81
N ARG A 254 -11.77 17.77 -7.19
CA ARG A 254 -12.85 17.50 -6.24
C ARG A 254 -12.52 16.25 -5.42
N ALA A 255 -12.88 16.26 -4.14
CA ALA A 255 -12.49 15.23 -3.18
C ALA A 255 -11.01 15.17 -2.76
N ARG A 256 -10.12 16.06 -3.25
CA ARG A 256 -8.72 16.09 -2.80
C ARG A 256 -8.58 16.13 -1.28
N GLU A 257 -9.34 16.98 -0.59
CA GLU A 257 -9.29 17.09 0.88
C GLU A 257 -9.65 15.76 1.57
N LEU A 258 -10.67 15.07 1.08
CA LEU A 258 -11.09 13.75 1.59
C LEU A 258 -9.99 12.71 1.39
N LEU A 259 -9.43 12.64 0.17
CA LEU A 259 -8.41 11.64 -0.18
C LEU A 259 -7.09 11.88 0.55
N VAL A 260 -6.67 13.14 0.69
CA VAL A 260 -5.48 13.50 1.49
C VAL A 260 -5.68 13.17 2.97
N ALA A 261 -6.85 13.47 3.54
CA ALA A 261 -7.15 13.10 4.92
C ALA A 261 -7.15 11.57 5.13
N MET A 262 -7.65 10.81 4.15
CA MET A 262 -7.61 9.34 4.14
C MET A 262 -6.18 8.80 4.11
N LEU A 263 -5.29 9.38 3.30
CA LEU A 263 -3.86 9.03 3.29
C LEU A 263 -3.20 9.36 4.64
N GLY A 264 -3.63 10.43 5.32
CA GLY A 264 -3.22 10.78 6.68
C GLY A 264 -3.82 9.92 7.80
N GLY A 265 -4.56 8.85 7.46
CA GLY A 265 -5.09 7.90 8.45
C GLY A 265 -6.48 8.23 8.99
N ARG A 266 -7.27 9.04 8.30
CA ARG A 266 -8.68 9.30 8.64
C ARG A 266 -9.45 7.96 8.80
N PRO A 267 -10.01 7.64 9.99
CA PRO A 267 -10.45 6.29 10.31
C PRO A 267 -11.96 6.03 10.17
N ASP A 268 -12.76 6.99 9.70
CA ASP A 268 -14.21 6.78 9.61
C ASP A 268 -14.64 5.77 8.54
N GLU A 269 -15.88 5.32 8.68
CA GLU A 269 -16.47 4.25 7.87
C GLU A 269 -16.39 4.55 6.37
N LEU A 270 -16.78 5.77 5.96
CA LEU A 270 -16.74 6.13 4.54
C LEU A 270 -15.31 6.32 4.03
N ALA A 271 -14.38 6.86 4.82
CA ALA A 271 -12.97 6.91 4.43
C ALA A 271 -12.40 5.51 4.14
N LEU A 272 -12.76 4.50 4.94
CA LEU A 272 -12.38 3.10 4.70
C LEU A 272 -13.04 2.52 3.44
N CYS A 273 -14.34 2.80 3.22
CA CYS A 273 -15.05 2.40 2.00
C CYS A 273 -14.42 3.02 0.74
N VAL A 274 -14.08 4.31 0.77
CA VAL A 274 -13.40 5.02 -0.33
C VAL A 274 -12.03 4.39 -0.57
N LYS A 275 -11.22 4.16 0.47
CA LYS A 275 -9.91 3.51 0.36
C LYS A 275 -10.02 2.15 -0.32
N ALA A 276 -10.97 1.32 0.11
CA ALA A 276 -11.21 0.00 -0.47
C ALA A 276 -11.68 0.09 -1.93
N ALA A 277 -12.56 1.03 -2.25
CA ALA A 277 -13.05 1.26 -3.60
C ALA A 277 -11.92 1.69 -4.55
N LEU A 278 -11.07 2.64 -4.16
CA LEU A 278 -9.90 3.04 -4.96
C LEU A 278 -8.94 1.87 -5.19
N ARG A 279 -8.71 1.06 -4.15
CA ARG A 279 -7.89 -0.15 -4.26
C ARG A 279 -8.48 -1.18 -5.24
N ALA A 280 -9.80 -1.31 -5.27
CA ALA A 280 -10.47 -2.17 -6.24
C ALA A 280 -10.40 -1.57 -7.66
N CYS A 281 -10.58 -0.26 -7.83
CA CYS A 281 -10.40 0.41 -9.13
C CYS A 281 -8.99 0.20 -9.69
N HIS A 282 -7.95 0.34 -8.87
CA HIS A 282 -6.59 -0.04 -9.22
C HIS A 282 -6.55 -1.45 -9.79
N GLN A 283 -7.06 -2.45 -9.05
CA GLN A 283 -7.00 -3.85 -9.50
C GLN A 283 -7.69 -4.03 -10.85
N SER A 284 -8.75 -3.27 -11.12
CA SER A 284 -9.41 -3.26 -12.42
C SER A 284 -8.52 -2.70 -13.53
N PHE A 285 -7.74 -1.63 -13.30
CA PHE A 285 -6.84 -1.09 -14.33
C PHE A 285 -5.78 -2.10 -14.80
N TYR A 286 -5.34 -3.01 -13.93
CA TYR A 286 -4.30 -3.99 -14.24
C TYR A 286 -4.82 -5.41 -14.44
N SER A 287 -6.14 -5.63 -14.42
CA SER A 287 -6.71 -6.94 -14.67
C SER A 287 -6.58 -7.30 -16.16
N LEU A 288 -6.33 -8.58 -16.46
CA LEU A 288 -6.10 -9.05 -17.83
C LEU A 288 -7.41 -9.33 -18.60
N GLY A 289 -8.52 -9.59 -17.91
CA GLY A 289 -9.80 -9.94 -18.53
C GLY A 289 -10.85 -8.86 -18.37
N ASP A 290 -11.51 -8.49 -19.47
CA ASP A 290 -12.49 -7.40 -19.51
C ASP A 290 -13.71 -7.65 -18.61
N GLU A 291 -14.16 -8.90 -18.53
CA GLU A 291 -15.22 -9.32 -17.62
C GLU A 291 -14.79 -9.12 -16.16
N SER A 292 -13.55 -9.47 -15.84
CA SER A 292 -13.02 -9.30 -14.48
C SER A 292 -12.88 -7.82 -14.12
N ARG A 293 -12.47 -6.97 -15.07
CA ARG A 293 -12.40 -5.50 -14.88
C ARG A 293 -13.77 -4.94 -14.51
N LEU A 294 -14.78 -5.23 -15.34
CA LEU A 294 -16.13 -4.74 -15.14
C LEU A 294 -16.71 -5.23 -13.82
N LEU A 295 -16.63 -6.53 -13.53
CA LEU A 295 -17.20 -7.11 -12.31
C LEU A 295 -16.55 -6.54 -11.05
N ASN A 296 -15.24 -6.33 -11.07
CA ASN A 296 -14.54 -5.73 -9.95
C ASN A 296 -14.95 -4.26 -9.74
N LEU A 297 -15.22 -3.49 -10.80
CA LEU A 297 -15.79 -2.14 -10.68
C LEU A 297 -17.22 -2.15 -10.13
N VAL A 298 -18.06 -3.12 -10.52
CA VAL A 298 -19.39 -3.29 -9.92
C VAL A 298 -19.26 -3.54 -8.41
N PHE A 299 -18.36 -4.44 -8.00
CA PHE A 299 -18.14 -4.71 -6.57
C PHE A 299 -17.52 -3.52 -5.83
N ALA A 300 -16.65 -2.76 -6.46
CA ALA A 300 -16.09 -1.54 -5.90
C ALA A 300 -17.20 -0.51 -5.63
N LEU A 301 -18.10 -0.28 -6.59
CA LEU A 301 -19.23 0.62 -6.45
C LEU A 301 -20.21 0.15 -5.37
N ASP A 302 -20.60 -1.13 -5.39
CA ASP A 302 -21.51 -1.72 -4.39
C ASP A 302 -20.90 -1.68 -2.98
N GLY A 303 -19.58 -1.89 -2.86
CA GLY A 303 -18.84 -1.78 -1.61
C GLY A 303 -18.72 -0.34 -1.09
N LEU A 304 -18.57 0.63 -2.01
CA LEU A 304 -18.52 2.05 -1.68
C LEU A 304 -19.87 2.58 -1.18
N VAL A 305 -20.95 2.27 -1.89
CA VAL A 305 -22.29 2.78 -1.58
C VAL A 305 -23.01 1.96 -0.51
N HIS A 306 -22.52 0.74 -0.25
CA HIS A 306 -22.97 -0.19 0.79
C HIS A 306 -24.51 -0.26 0.92
N PRO A 307 -25.23 -0.72 -0.13
CA PRO A 307 -26.69 -0.74 -0.15
C PRO A 307 -27.25 -1.61 0.99
N LYS A 308 -28.34 -1.15 1.62
CA LYS A 308 -28.93 -1.88 2.76
C LYS A 308 -29.52 -3.22 2.28
N LYS A 309 -29.17 -4.34 2.89
CA LYS A 309 -29.85 -5.62 2.62
C LYS A 309 -31.31 -5.53 3.13
N PRO A 310 -32.34 -5.98 2.35
CA PRO A 310 -32.28 -6.71 1.07
C PRO A 310 -32.60 -5.82 -0.16
N TRP A 311 -31.99 -4.64 -0.30
CA TRP A 311 -32.21 -3.80 -1.49
C TRP A 311 -31.66 -4.49 -2.73
N THR A 312 -32.57 -4.83 -3.65
CA THR A 312 -32.28 -5.51 -4.91
C THR A 312 -33.13 -4.89 -6.02
N GLY A 313 -32.84 -5.26 -7.28
CA GLY A 313 -33.61 -4.80 -8.45
C GLY A 313 -33.68 -3.27 -8.54
N TRP A 314 -34.88 -2.73 -8.77
CA TRP A 314 -35.09 -1.29 -8.90
C TRP A 314 -34.74 -0.50 -7.65
N LYS A 315 -34.88 -1.09 -6.46
CA LYS A 315 -34.49 -0.42 -5.21
C LYS A 315 -32.97 -0.24 -5.13
N HIS A 316 -32.20 -1.20 -5.61
CA HIS A 316 -30.74 -1.03 -5.69
C HIS A 316 -30.36 0.02 -6.74
N ARG A 317 -30.90 -0.10 -7.96
CA ARG A 317 -30.53 0.78 -9.09
C ARG A 317 -30.90 2.25 -8.87
N THR A 318 -32.07 2.53 -8.32
CA THR A 318 -32.48 3.90 -8.00
C THR A 318 -31.66 4.52 -6.87
N TYR A 319 -31.21 3.72 -5.91
CA TYR A 319 -30.30 4.20 -4.85
C TYR A 319 -28.95 4.65 -5.41
N VAL A 320 -28.29 3.80 -6.20
CA VAL A 320 -26.99 4.13 -6.80
C VAL A 320 -27.11 5.34 -7.72
N ALA A 321 -28.12 5.37 -8.60
CA ALA A 321 -28.36 6.50 -9.49
C ALA A 321 -28.61 7.81 -8.74
N ALA A 322 -29.30 7.78 -7.59
CA ALA A 322 -29.53 8.96 -6.77
C ALA A 322 -28.21 9.54 -6.23
N LEU A 323 -27.31 8.70 -5.74
CA LEU A 323 -25.99 9.12 -5.28
C LEU A 323 -25.16 9.72 -6.41
N VAL A 324 -25.03 9.02 -7.53
CA VAL A 324 -24.30 9.48 -8.73
C VAL A 324 -24.82 10.83 -9.24
N SER A 325 -26.13 11.08 -9.10
CA SER A 325 -26.75 12.32 -9.59
C SER A 325 -26.43 13.58 -8.79
N HIS A 326 -25.89 13.45 -7.56
CA HIS A 326 -25.70 14.55 -6.61
C HIS A 326 -27.01 15.34 -6.37
N GLY A 327 -28.15 14.64 -6.30
CA GLY A 327 -29.46 15.26 -6.09
C GLY A 327 -30.03 16.01 -7.32
N LYS A 328 -29.42 15.89 -8.50
CA LYS A 328 -29.91 16.53 -9.74
C LYS A 328 -30.75 15.56 -10.59
N VAL A 329 -32.03 15.86 -10.77
CA VAL A 329 -32.99 14.99 -11.48
C VAL A 329 -32.57 14.64 -12.91
N GLU A 330 -32.03 15.60 -13.66
CA GLU A 330 -31.57 15.34 -15.04
C GLU A 330 -30.41 14.34 -15.08
N ARG A 331 -29.43 14.48 -14.17
CA ARG A 331 -28.33 13.51 -14.03
C ARG A 331 -28.84 12.15 -13.56
N PHE A 332 -29.81 12.16 -12.63
CA PHE A 332 -30.42 10.93 -12.10
C PHE A 332 -31.06 10.10 -13.21
N ARG A 333 -31.81 10.73 -14.13
CA ARG A 333 -32.44 10.03 -15.25
C ARG A 333 -31.40 9.29 -16.09
N SER A 334 -30.36 9.97 -16.55
CA SER A 334 -29.30 9.38 -17.35
C SER A 334 -28.54 8.28 -16.59
N ALA A 335 -28.19 8.53 -15.32
CA ALA A 335 -27.51 7.55 -14.48
C ALA A 335 -28.35 6.29 -14.23
N LEU A 336 -29.65 6.43 -13.99
CA LEU A 336 -30.56 5.29 -13.77
C LEU A 336 -30.65 4.40 -15.00
N VAL A 337 -30.86 4.99 -16.18
CA VAL A 337 -30.92 4.23 -17.44
C VAL A 337 -29.61 3.51 -17.68
N ARG A 338 -28.48 4.23 -17.59
CA ARG A 338 -27.17 3.64 -17.89
C ARG A 338 -26.75 2.57 -16.89
N TYR A 339 -26.96 2.81 -15.59
CA TYR A 339 -26.63 1.81 -14.57
C TYR A 339 -27.53 0.58 -14.66
N ASP A 340 -28.80 0.72 -15.05
CA ASP A 340 -29.67 -0.42 -15.30
C ASP A 340 -29.20 -1.27 -16.49
N GLU A 341 -28.78 -0.65 -17.59
CA GLU A 341 -28.17 -1.38 -18.73
C GLU A 341 -26.91 -2.14 -18.28
N LEU A 342 -25.97 -1.46 -17.61
CA LEU A 342 -24.73 -2.06 -17.13
C LEU A 342 -25.00 -3.24 -16.18
N TYR A 343 -25.95 -3.10 -15.25
CA TYR A 343 -26.23 -4.11 -14.23
C TYR A 343 -27.08 -5.27 -14.78
N THR A 344 -28.12 -4.97 -15.54
CA THR A 344 -29.13 -5.94 -15.96
C THR A 344 -28.79 -6.61 -17.28
N ASP A 345 -28.27 -5.86 -18.26
CA ASP A 345 -28.05 -6.37 -19.61
C ASP A 345 -26.61 -6.89 -19.78
N ILE A 346 -25.64 -6.23 -19.16
CA ILE A 346 -24.22 -6.64 -19.24
C ILE A 346 -23.84 -7.56 -18.07
N ARG A 347 -23.79 -7.05 -16.83
CA ARG A 347 -23.31 -7.83 -15.66
C ARG A 347 -24.08 -9.14 -15.48
N ASN A 348 -25.41 -9.14 -15.58
CA ASN A 348 -26.16 -10.39 -15.44
C ASN A 348 -25.92 -11.37 -16.59
N ALA A 349 -25.64 -10.87 -17.81
CA ALA A 349 -25.27 -11.75 -18.91
C ALA A 349 -23.90 -12.40 -18.67
N LEU A 350 -22.92 -11.62 -18.20
CA LEU A 350 -21.61 -12.16 -17.83
C LEU A 350 -21.72 -13.19 -16.69
N VAL A 351 -22.38 -12.83 -15.58
CA VAL A 351 -22.41 -13.65 -14.36
C VAL A 351 -23.38 -14.83 -14.43
N HIS A 352 -24.58 -14.64 -14.99
CA HIS A 352 -25.64 -15.65 -14.92
C HIS A 352 -25.83 -16.42 -16.22
N LYS A 353 -25.37 -15.87 -17.35
CA LYS A 353 -25.47 -16.54 -18.66
C LYS A 353 -24.11 -17.03 -19.15
N GLY A 354 -23.01 -16.71 -18.45
CA GLY A 354 -21.65 -17.10 -18.81
C GLY A 354 -21.23 -16.55 -20.18
N LYS A 355 -21.75 -15.36 -20.52
CA LYS A 355 -21.39 -14.69 -21.76
C LYS A 355 -20.11 -13.89 -21.60
N ASP A 356 -19.43 -13.64 -22.71
CA ASP A 356 -18.29 -12.72 -22.80
C ASP A 356 -18.66 -11.44 -23.56
N PHE A 357 -17.84 -10.39 -23.44
CA PHE A 357 -18.12 -9.10 -24.09
C PHE A 357 -18.29 -9.20 -25.62
N TYR A 358 -17.55 -10.09 -26.29
CA TYR A 358 -17.68 -10.31 -27.73
C TYR A 358 -19.07 -10.84 -28.13
N GLU A 359 -19.82 -11.44 -27.21
CA GLU A 359 -21.18 -11.95 -27.42
C GLU A 359 -22.28 -10.91 -27.09
N LEU A 360 -21.92 -9.81 -26.43
CA LEU A 360 -22.85 -8.77 -25.98
C LEU A 360 -22.97 -7.60 -26.98
N ALA A 361 -22.12 -7.56 -28.01
CA ALA A 361 -22.02 -6.43 -28.94
C ALA A 361 -21.83 -5.07 -28.21
N GLN A 362 -21.09 -5.09 -27.10
CA GLN A 362 -20.74 -3.94 -26.29
C GLN A 362 -19.23 -3.88 -26.13
N GLU A 363 -18.67 -2.67 -26.21
CA GLU A 363 -17.25 -2.46 -25.97
C GLU A 363 -16.98 -2.41 -24.46
N PRO A 364 -15.98 -3.15 -23.94
CA PRO A 364 -15.70 -3.20 -22.50
C PRO A 364 -15.24 -1.86 -21.91
N ALA A 365 -14.38 -1.13 -22.62
CA ALA A 365 -13.74 0.08 -22.11
C ALA A 365 -14.76 1.17 -21.74
N PRO A 366 -15.74 1.54 -22.60
CA PRO A 366 -16.81 2.47 -22.22
C PRO A 366 -17.63 1.97 -21.02
N CYS A 367 -17.93 0.68 -20.95
CA CYS A 367 -18.72 0.12 -19.84
C CYS A 367 -17.97 0.22 -18.50
N CYS A 368 -16.65 -0.04 -18.52
CA CYS A 368 -15.80 0.16 -17.35
C CYS A 368 -15.65 1.63 -16.98
N GLN A 369 -15.52 2.51 -17.99
CA GLN A 369 -15.42 3.95 -17.78
C GLN A 369 -16.67 4.53 -17.12
N ASP A 370 -17.87 4.08 -17.51
CA ASP A 370 -19.12 4.51 -16.88
C ASP A 370 -19.19 4.11 -15.40
N LEU A 371 -18.86 2.85 -15.06
CA LEU A 371 -18.84 2.39 -13.67
C LEU A 371 -17.78 3.14 -12.85
N TYR A 372 -16.61 3.38 -13.43
CA TYR A 372 -15.56 4.15 -12.79
C TYR A 372 -15.99 5.60 -12.56
N GLY A 373 -16.65 6.23 -13.53
CA GLY A 373 -17.27 7.55 -13.39
C GLY A 373 -18.30 7.59 -12.27
N PHE A 374 -19.12 6.54 -12.11
CA PHE A 374 -20.06 6.45 -10.98
C PHE A 374 -19.35 6.37 -9.63
N ILE A 375 -18.22 5.66 -9.54
CA ILE A 375 -17.39 5.61 -8.33
C ILE A 375 -16.84 7.01 -8.02
N ILE A 376 -16.28 7.70 -9.02
CA ILE A 376 -15.79 9.08 -8.89
C ILE A 376 -16.90 10.00 -8.39
N ASP A 377 -18.08 9.98 -9.02
CA ASP A 377 -19.22 10.78 -8.63
C ASP A 377 -19.61 10.55 -7.16
N VAL A 378 -19.61 9.29 -6.70
CA VAL A 378 -19.93 9.00 -5.29
C VAL A 378 -18.84 9.50 -4.33
N VAL A 379 -17.55 9.34 -4.68
CA VAL A 379 -16.45 9.86 -3.86
C VAL A 379 -16.50 11.39 -3.76
N GLU A 380 -16.76 12.08 -4.87
CA GLU A 380 -16.98 13.53 -4.90
C GLU A 380 -18.16 13.94 -4.02
N LEU A 381 -19.27 13.22 -4.08
CA LEU A 381 -20.44 13.50 -3.24
C LEU A 381 -20.10 13.39 -1.74
N ILE A 382 -19.39 12.33 -1.34
CA ILE A 382 -18.96 12.12 0.04
C ILE A 382 -18.09 13.29 0.51
N ALA A 383 -17.19 13.77 -0.36
CA ALA A 383 -16.32 14.90 -0.04
C ALA A 383 -17.09 16.21 0.06
N ASP A 384 -17.95 16.52 -0.92
CA ASP A 384 -18.72 17.77 -0.99
C ASP A 384 -19.66 17.93 0.22
N LEU A 385 -20.30 16.83 0.63
CA LEU A 385 -21.20 16.81 1.78
C LEU A 385 -20.51 16.44 3.09
N ARG A 386 -19.18 16.21 3.06
CA ARG A 386 -18.34 15.88 4.21
C ARG A 386 -18.87 14.73 5.06
N MET A 387 -19.41 13.71 4.40
CA MET A 387 -19.98 12.56 5.09
C MET A 387 -18.88 11.70 5.72
N THR A 388 -19.26 10.99 6.78
CA THR A 388 -18.38 10.12 7.57
C THR A 388 -18.95 8.71 7.73
N THR A 389 -20.27 8.53 7.56
CA THR A 389 -20.93 7.23 7.76
C THR A 389 -21.77 6.79 6.56
N VAL A 390 -21.91 5.48 6.39
CA VAL A 390 -22.78 4.89 5.36
C VAL A 390 -24.25 5.24 5.61
N ASP A 391 -24.65 5.47 6.85
CA ASP A 391 -26.02 5.91 7.19
C ASP A 391 -26.33 7.33 6.69
N GLU A 392 -25.38 8.26 6.75
CA GLU A 392 -25.53 9.60 6.16
C GLU A 392 -25.73 9.52 4.65
N LEU A 393 -24.90 8.71 3.97
CA LEU A 393 -25.00 8.50 2.52
C LEU A 393 -26.36 7.92 2.12
N ARG A 394 -26.82 6.90 2.85
CA ARG A 394 -28.14 6.29 2.64
C ARG A 394 -29.28 7.25 2.93
N GLY A 395 -29.19 7.99 4.03
CA GLY A 395 -30.17 8.99 4.43
C GLY A 395 -30.34 10.06 3.35
N GLN A 396 -29.24 10.55 2.80
CA GLN A 396 -29.24 11.57 1.76
C GLN A 396 -29.91 11.09 0.47
N ALA A 397 -29.56 9.88 -0.01
CA ALA A 397 -30.19 9.31 -1.19
C ALA A 397 -31.70 9.07 -0.99
N THR A 398 -32.08 8.54 0.18
CA THR A 398 -33.49 8.28 0.52
C THR A 398 -34.30 9.57 0.55
N GLN A 399 -33.72 10.65 1.09
CA GLN A 399 -34.36 11.97 1.09
C GLN A 399 -34.62 12.48 -0.32
N TRP A 400 -33.66 12.35 -1.25
CA TRP A 400 -33.87 12.75 -2.65
C TRP A 400 -34.91 11.90 -3.33
N LEU A 401 -34.86 10.58 -3.16
CA LEU A 401 -35.78 9.63 -3.77
C LEU A 401 -37.23 9.79 -3.30
N ALA A 402 -37.44 10.31 -2.09
CA ALA A 402 -38.77 10.64 -1.57
C ALA A 402 -39.36 11.93 -2.18
N THR A 403 -38.57 12.74 -2.88
CA THR A 403 -39.10 13.97 -3.49
C THR A 403 -39.99 13.67 -4.71
N PRO A 404 -41.05 14.47 -4.96
CA PRO A 404 -41.94 14.23 -6.10
C PRO A 404 -41.22 14.18 -7.45
N ALA A 405 -40.19 15.02 -7.65
CA ALA A 405 -39.47 15.09 -8.91
C ALA A 405 -38.67 13.81 -9.20
N PHE A 406 -37.92 13.28 -8.22
CA PHE A 406 -37.24 12.00 -8.37
C PHE A 406 -38.21 10.85 -8.52
N ARG A 407 -39.31 10.87 -7.76
CA ARG A 407 -40.36 9.85 -7.84
C ARG A 407 -40.97 9.75 -9.22
N SER A 408 -41.45 10.86 -9.77
CA SER A 408 -41.98 10.88 -11.13
C SER A 408 -40.93 10.42 -12.15
N CYS A 409 -39.67 10.83 -11.97
CA CYS A 409 -38.59 10.43 -12.88
C CYS A 409 -38.33 8.92 -12.87
N TYR A 410 -38.19 8.27 -11.70
CA TYR A 410 -37.95 6.83 -11.67
C TYR A 410 -39.19 6.03 -12.06
N GLU A 411 -40.41 6.48 -11.73
CA GLU A 411 -41.64 5.77 -12.14
C GLU A 411 -41.78 5.76 -13.66
N GLU A 412 -41.50 6.89 -14.33
CA GLU A 412 -41.51 7.01 -15.78
C GLU A 412 -40.46 6.10 -16.45
N GLU A 413 -39.20 6.16 -16.00
CA GLU A 413 -38.12 5.36 -16.60
C GLU A 413 -38.31 3.85 -16.35
N ILE A 414 -38.72 3.46 -15.14
CA ILE A 414 -39.01 2.05 -14.81
C ILE A 414 -40.15 1.54 -15.70
N GLN A 415 -41.23 2.31 -15.85
CA GLN A 415 -42.35 1.94 -16.72
C GLN A 415 -41.87 1.75 -18.17
N ARG A 416 -41.07 2.69 -18.69
CA ARG A 416 -40.52 2.63 -20.05
C ARG A 416 -39.64 1.39 -20.25
N ILE A 417 -38.68 1.16 -19.37
CA ILE A 417 -37.72 0.04 -19.46
C ILE A 417 -38.43 -1.30 -19.31
N CYS A 418 -39.32 -1.45 -18.31
CA CYS A 418 -40.07 -2.67 -18.10
C CYS A 418 -40.96 -3.00 -19.30
N SER A 419 -41.58 -1.99 -19.93
CA SER A 419 -42.39 -2.17 -21.14
C SER A 419 -41.54 -2.66 -22.32
N LEU A 420 -40.35 -2.07 -22.52
CA LEU A 420 -39.42 -2.52 -23.57
C LEU A 420 -38.94 -3.96 -23.35
N ARG A 421 -38.68 -4.35 -22.09
CA ARG A 421 -38.25 -5.70 -21.73
C ARG A 421 -39.40 -6.71 -21.55
N GLN A 422 -40.66 -6.29 -21.73
CA GLN A 422 -41.86 -7.11 -21.48
C GLN A 422 -41.85 -7.76 -20.09
N SER A 423 -41.42 -7.00 -19.07
CA SER A 423 -41.27 -7.45 -17.69
C SER A 423 -42.28 -6.77 -16.77
N PRO A 424 -42.66 -7.40 -15.65
CA PRO A 424 -43.60 -6.79 -14.72
C PRO A 424 -43.02 -5.52 -14.08
N VAL A 425 -43.85 -4.49 -13.99
CA VAL A 425 -43.49 -3.22 -13.35
C VAL A 425 -43.62 -3.38 -11.83
N SER A 426 -42.57 -3.02 -11.11
CA SER A 426 -42.57 -2.95 -9.65
C SER A 426 -41.76 -1.75 -9.20
N PHE A 427 -42.43 -0.78 -8.57
CA PHE A 427 -41.78 0.43 -8.11
C PHE A 427 -41.16 0.23 -6.72
N PRO A 428 -39.95 0.76 -6.48
CA PRO A 428 -39.36 0.72 -5.15
C PRO A 428 -40.15 1.63 -4.19
N ASN A 429 -40.29 1.20 -2.94
CA ASN A 429 -40.80 2.03 -1.85
C ASN A 429 -39.63 2.64 -1.08
N TRP A 430 -39.56 3.98 -1.03
CA TRP A 430 -38.48 4.77 -0.46
C TRP A 430 -38.88 5.48 0.82
#